data_AF-A0A847PM98-F1
#
_entry.id   AF-A0A847PM98-F1
#
_cell.length_a   1.000
_cell.length_b   1.000
_cell.length_c   1.000
_cell.angle_alpha   90.00
_cell.angle_beta   90.00
_cell.angle_gamma   90.00
#
_symmetry.space_group_name_H-M   'P 1'
#
loop_
_entity.id
_entity.type
_entity.pdbx_description
1 polymer ?
#
loop_
_entity_poly.entity_id
_entity_poly.type
_entity_poly.pdbx_seq_one_letter_code
_entity_poly.pdbx_strand_id
1 'polypeptide(L)'
;MKESYNFKIIEPKWQKYWYGERLFESNAKPDRKKYYVLEMFPYPSGEPHMGHVKNYVIGDVVARYKHHRGFNILHPMGWDSFGLPAENAAIQNKIHPAIWTKDNIKKMKDTLLSMGISYDWRREISACSPEYYKWTQWMFLQLYKHGLAYKKKAVVNWCPSCATVLANEQVVNG
;
A
#
# COMPACT_ATOMS: atom_id res chain seq x y z
N MET A 1 -29.33 -15.08 -21.60
CA MET A 1 -28.23 -15.28 -20.64
C MET A 1 -27.66 -16.68 -20.85
N LYS A 2 -26.34 -16.87 -20.77
CA LYS A 2 -25.76 -18.23 -20.78
C LYS A 2 -26.22 -18.99 -19.53
N GLU A 3 -26.41 -20.31 -19.64
CA GLU A 3 -26.88 -21.18 -18.55
C GLU A 3 -25.91 -21.27 -17.36
N SER A 4 -24.63 -20.93 -17.53
CA SER A 4 -23.64 -20.89 -16.44
C SER A 4 -22.86 -19.56 -16.39
N TYR A 5 -22.60 -19.10 -15.16
CA TYR A 5 -21.77 -17.94 -14.89
C TYR A 5 -20.29 -18.25 -15.19
N ASN A 6 -19.68 -17.47 -16.09
CA ASN A 6 -18.28 -17.62 -16.48
C ASN A 6 -17.47 -16.39 -16.08
N PHE A 7 -16.94 -16.39 -14.85
CA PHE A 7 -16.14 -15.31 -14.29
C PHE A 7 -14.88 -15.00 -15.13
N LYS A 8 -14.24 -16.03 -15.72
CA LYS A 8 -13.05 -15.88 -16.56
C LYS A 8 -13.26 -14.99 -17.79
N ILE A 9 -14.51 -14.87 -18.26
CA ILE A 9 -14.87 -13.96 -19.36
C ILE A 9 -15.39 -12.62 -18.82
N ILE A 10 -16.18 -12.66 -17.75
CA ILE A 10 -16.90 -11.49 -17.24
C ILE A 10 -15.96 -10.51 -16.52
N GLU A 11 -15.06 -11.00 -15.66
CA GLU A 11 -14.18 -10.14 -14.86
C GLU A 11 -13.20 -9.33 -15.72
N PRO A 12 -12.43 -9.94 -16.66
CA PRO A 12 -11.50 -9.17 -17.48
C PRO A 12 -12.20 -8.17 -18.39
N LYS A 13 -13.41 -8.49 -18.88
CA LYS A 13 -14.24 -7.59 -19.67
C LYS A 13 -14.52 -6.29 -18.90
N TRP A 14 -15.02 -6.41 -17.67
CA TRP A 14 -15.40 -5.25 -16.88
C TRP A 14 -14.21 -4.49 -16.33
N GLN A 15 -13.15 -5.18 -15.91
CA GLN A 15 -11.88 -4.54 -15.53
C GLN A 15 -11.34 -3.69 -16.67
N LYS A 16 -11.25 -4.25 -17.89
CA LYS A 16 -10.82 -3.49 -19.08
C LYS A 16 -11.70 -2.27 -19.34
N TYR A 17 -13.02 -2.41 -19.21
CA TYR A 17 -13.95 -1.30 -19.36
C TYR A 17 -13.71 -0.20 -18.32
N TRP A 18 -13.65 -0.54 -17.03
CA TRP A 18 -13.47 0.46 -15.96
C TRP A 18 -12.14 1.20 -16.05
N TYR A 19 -11.05 0.51 -16.39
CA TYR A 19 -9.74 1.13 -16.58
C TYR A 19 -9.70 1.98 -17.86
N GLY A 20 -10.29 1.48 -18.96
CA GLY A 20 -10.36 2.23 -20.23
C GLY A 20 -11.16 3.52 -20.10
N GLU A 21 -12.28 3.48 -19.37
CA GLU A 21 -13.13 4.63 -19.07
C GLU A 21 -12.62 5.47 -17.88
N ARG A 22 -11.51 5.06 -17.25
CA ARG A 22 -10.85 5.79 -16.16
C ARG A 22 -11.79 6.06 -14.97
N LEU A 23 -12.71 5.14 -14.69
CA LEU A 23 -13.82 5.36 -13.74
C LEU A 23 -13.39 5.52 -12.28
N PHE A 24 -12.22 4.99 -11.92
CA PHE A 24 -11.71 5.05 -10.55
C PHE A 24 -10.75 6.22 -10.31
N GLU A 25 -10.51 7.05 -11.33
CA GLU A 25 -9.65 8.20 -11.20
C GLU A 25 -10.29 9.29 -10.34
N SER A 26 -9.56 9.73 -9.30
CA SER A 26 -9.99 10.75 -8.36
C SER A 26 -9.86 12.15 -8.97
N ASN A 27 -10.78 12.48 -9.86
CA ASN A 27 -10.89 13.78 -10.51
C ASN A 27 -11.88 14.66 -9.72
N ALA A 28 -11.37 15.69 -9.05
CA ALA A 28 -12.18 16.54 -8.18
C ALA A 28 -13.18 17.37 -9.01
N LYS A 29 -14.48 17.11 -8.84
CA LYS A 29 -15.54 17.97 -9.36
C LYS A 29 -15.98 18.98 -8.29
N PRO A 30 -15.90 20.31 -8.52
CA PRO A 30 -16.14 21.31 -7.48
C PRO A 30 -17.51 21.23 -6.79
N ASP A 31 -18.52 20.73 -7.50
CA ASP A 31 -19.92 20.58 -7.07
C ASP A 31 -20.19 19.34 -6.20
N ARG A 32 -19.22 18.44 -6.04
CA ARG A 32 -19.39 17.18 -5.30
C ARG A 32 -18.61 17.18 -3.99
N LYS A 33 -19.23 16.61 -2.95
CA LYS A 33 -18.60 16.41 -1.64
C LYS A 33 -17.44 15.42 -1.78
N LYS A 34 -16.31 15.72 -1.14
CA LYS A 34 -15.12 14.86 -1.13
C LYS A 34 -15.29 13.73 -0.11
N TYR A 35 -14.71 12.57 -0.41
CA TYR A 35 -14.62 11.46 0.52
C TYR A 35 -13.32 10.70 0.26
N TYR A 36 -12.56 10.42 1.32
CA TYR A 36 -11.29 9.69 1.25
C TYR A 36 -11.49 8.33 1.91
N VAL A 37 -11.41 7.26 1.11
CA VAL A 37 -11.33 5.88 1.59
C VAL A 37 -9.87 5.47 1.60
N LEU A 38 -9.37 5.00 2.73
CA LEU A 38 -7.98 4.61 2.90
C LEU A 38 -7.87 3.34 3.73
N GLU A 39 -7.26 2.34 3.13
CA GLU A 39 -6.79 1.13 3.80
C GLU A 39 -5.31 1.27 4.15
N MET A 40 -4.88 0.54 5.18
CA MET A 40 -3.46 0.33 5.42
C MET A 40 -2.86 -0.38 4.22
N PHE A 41 -1.95 0.29 3.51
CA PHE A 41 -1.22 -0.23 2.37
C PHE A 41 -0.26 -1.37 2.76
N PRO A 42 -0.01 -2.37 1.89
CA PRO A 42 0.73 -3.58 2.26
C PRO A 42 2.24 -3.40 2.26
N TYR A 43 2.91 -4.25 3.05
CA TYR A 43 4.32 -4.57 2.86
C TYR A 43 4.49 -5.48 1.62
N PRO A 44 5.41 -5.18 0.68
CA PRO A 44 5.70 -6.03 -0.47
C PRO A 44 6.62 -7.20 -0.12
N SER A 45 6.24 -7.99 0.88
CA SER A 45 7.02 -9.14 1.37
C SER A 45 6.69 -10.46 0.67
N GLY A 46 5.70 -10.49 -0.23
CA GLY A 46 5.27 -11.68 -0.96
C GLY A 46 3.91 -11.49 -1.63
N GLU A 47 3.18 -12.59 -1.87
CA GLU A 47 1.82 -12.54 -2.43
C GLU A 47 0.75 -12.11 -1.41
N PRO A 48 -0.34 -11.46 -1.83
CA PRO A 48 -1.44 -11.12 -0.93
C PRO A 48 -2.15 -12.38 -0.39
N HIS A 49 -2.23 -12.52 0.93
CA HIS A 49 -3.10 -13.51 1.59
C HIS A 49 -4.53 -13.00 1.85
N MET A 50 -5.44 -13.87 2.31
CA MET A 50 -6.86 -13.54 2.59
C MET A 50 -7.09 -12.39 3.57
N GLY A 51 -6.16 -12.12 4.49
CA GLY A 51 -6.21 -10.92 5.33
C GLY A 51 -6.19 -9.61 4.53
N HIS A 52 -5.37 -9.53 3.47
CA HIS A 52 -5.35 -8.39 2.55
C HIS A 52 -6.67 -8.28 1.80
N VAL A 53 -7.20 -9.41 1.30
CA VAL A 53 -8.49 -9.44 0.60
C VAL A 53 -9.60 -8.88 1.47
N LYS A 54 -9.69 -9.32 2.73
CA LYS A 54 -10.66 -8.80 3.68
C LYS A 54 -10.52 -7.28 3.87
N ASN A 55 -9.30 -6.78 4.07
CA ASN A 55 -9.04 -5.37 4.31
C ASN A 55 -9.50 -4.50 3.12
N TYR A 56 -9.08 -4.88 1.90
CA TYR A 56 -9.28 -4.07 0.70
C TYR A 56 -10.69 -4.17 0.11
N VAL A 57 -11.35 -5.32 0.23
CA VAL A 57 -12.74 -5.45 -0.23
C VAL A 57 -13.70 -4.60 0.62
N ILE A 58 -13.43 -4.45 1.92
CA ILE A 58 -14.25 -3.60 2.79
C ILE A 58 -14.15 -2.13 2.36
N GLY A 59 -12.95 -1.62 2.10
CA GLY A 59 -12.78 -0.26 1.61
C GLY A 59 -13.38 -0.07 0.21
N ASP A 60 -13.23 -1.04 -0.69
CA ASP A 60 -13.84 -1.01 -2.02
C ASP A 60 -15.37 -0.89 -1.98
N VAL A 61 -16.04 -1.63 -1.10
CA VAL A 61 -17.49 -1.54 -0.89
C VAL A 61 -17.89 -0.12 -0.48
N VAL A 62 -17.15 0.50 0.44
CA VAL A 62 -17.40 1.88 0.88
C VAL A 62 -17.15 2.87 -0.25
N ALA A 63 -16.04 2.73 -0.97
CA ALA A 63 -15.67 3.58 -2.09
C ALA A 63 -16.75 3.57 -3.18
N ARG A 64 -17.18 2.37 -3.60
CA ARG A 64 -18.25 2.19 -4.58
C ARG A 64 -19.58 2.72 -4.08
N TYR A 65 -19.95 2.45 -2.84
CA TYR A 65 -21.18 2.99 -2.25
C TYR A 65 -21.19 4.52 -2.29
N LYS A 66 -20.12 5.17 -1.81
CA LYS A 66 -20.01 6.63 -1.78
C LYS A 66 -19.95 7.23 -3.19
N HIS A 67 -19.28 6.57 -4.14
CA HIS A 67 -19.30 6.96 -5.54
C HIS A 67 -20.73 7.02 -6.10
N HIS A 68 -21.55 5.98 -5.86
CA HIS A 68 -22.96 5.96 -6.29
C HIS A 68 -23.83 7.00 -5.57
N ARG A 69 -23.41 7.46 -4.39
CA ARG A 69 -24.04 8.57 -3.65
C ARG A 69 -23.59 9.96 -4.13
N GLY A 70 -22.80 10.05 -5.20
CA GLY A 70 -22.40 11.31 -5.83
C GLY A 70 -21.17 11.99 -5.21
N PHE A 71 -20.37 11.29 -4.42
CA PHE A 71 -19.14 11.84 -3.84
C PHE A 71 -17.97 11.83 -4.83
N ASN A 72 -17.03 12.75 -4.65
CA ASN A 72 -15.69 12.67 -5.21
C ASN A 72 -14.84 11.75 -4.33
N ILE A 73 -14.46 10.59 -4.86
CA ILE A 73 -13.73 9.58 -4.10
C ILE A 73 -12.23 9.69 -4.36
N LEU A 74 -11.47 9.80 -3.28
CA LEU A 74 -10.06 9.42 -3.26
C LEU A 74 -9.97 8.03 -2.64
N HIS A 75 -9.50 7.06 -3.43
CA HIS A 75 -9.29 5.68 -3.01
C HIS A 75 -7.94 5.21 -3.61
N PRO A 76 -6.82 5.52 -2.94
CA PRO A 76 -5.49 5.24 -3.45
C PRO A 76 -4.97 3.90 -2.92
N MET A 77 -3.87 3.44 -3.50
CA MET A 77 -3.07 2.35 -2.96
C MET A 77 -1.59 2.68 -3.09
N GLY A 78 -0.74 1.99 -2.35
CA GLY A 78 0.71 2.12 -2.45
C GLY A 78 1.41 0.95 -1.78
N TRP A 79 2.68 1.12 -1.46
CA TRP A 79 3.53 0.06 -0.92
C TRP A 79 4.34 0.58 0.26
N ASP A 80 4.20 -0.08 1.41
CA ASP A 80 5.05 0.15 2.57
C ASP A 80 6.35 -0.65 2.39
N SER A 81 7.26 -0.08 1.60
CA SER A 81 8.35 -0.82 0.96
C SER A 81 9.73 -0.65 1.60
N PHE A 82 9.80 -0.07 2.79
CA PHE A 82 11.01 -0.04 3.62
C PHE A 82 10.87 -0.95 4.85
N GLY A 83 11.98 -1.17 5.55
CA GLY A 83 12.00 -1.80 6.87
C GLY A 83 12.23 -3.32 6.85
N LEU A 84 12.27 -3.86 8.06
CA LEU A 84 12.65 -5.25 8.34
C LEU A 84 11.84 -6.31 7.57
N PRO A 85 10.51 -6.18 7.34
CA PRO A 85 9.78 -7.21 6.62
C PRO A 85 10.31 -7.47 5.20
N ALA A 86 10.55 -6.41 4.43
CA ALA A 86 11.07 -6.51 3.07
C ALA A 86 12.54 -6.96 3.05
N GLU A 87 13.34 -6.45 3.98
CA GLU A 87 14.75 -6.79 4.13
C GLU A 87 14.95 -8.26 4.53
N ASN A 88 14.25 -8.73 5.57
CA ASN A 88 14.34 -10.11 6.05
C ASN A 88 13.89 -11.11 4.97
N ALA A 89 12.81 -10.80 4.25
CA ALA A 89 12.34 -11.64 3.15
C ALA A 89 13.38 -11.71 2.02
N ALA A 90 14.04 -10.60 1.69
CA ALA A 90 15.10 -10.56 0.70
C ALA A 90 16.34 -11.38 1.12
N ILE A 91 16.75 -11.27 2.40
CA ILE A 91 17.85 -12.06 2.99
C ILE A 91 17.55 -13.56 2.92
N GLN A 92 16.36 -13.99 3.34
CA GLN A 92 15.94 -15.39 3.30
C GLN A 92 15.98 -15.98 1.89
N ASN A 93 15.63 -15.17 0.88
CA ASN A 93 15.64 -15.56 -0.53
C ASN A 93 16.99 -15.30 -1.22
N LYS A 94 17.99 -14.78 -0.51
CA LYS A 94 19.34 -14.45 -1.04
C LYS A 94 19.29 -13.52 -2.25
N ILE A 95 18.38 -12.54 -2.24
CA ILE A 95 18.18 -11.55 -3.30
C ILE A 95 18.40 -10.15 -2.73
N HIS A 96 18.87 -9.21 -3.55
CA HIS A 96 19.03 -7.82 -3.13
C HIS A 96 17.65 -7.20 -2.78
N PRO A 97 17.47 -6.53 -1.62
CA PRO A 97 16.17 -6.03 -1.16
C PRO A 97 15.43 -5.15 -2.15
N ALA A 98 16.14 -4.29 -2.89
CA ALA A 98 15.53 -3.44 -3.91
C ALA A 98 14.91 -4.25 -5.07
N ILE A 99 15.55 -5.35 -5.49
CA ILE A 99 15.06 -6.23 -6.56
C ILE A 99 13.84 -6.99 -6.04
N TRP A 100 13.98 -7.63 -4.87
CA TRP A 100 12.91 -8.37 -4.20
C TRP A 100 11.65 -7.53 -4.02
N THR A 101 11.81 -6.31 -3.48
CA THR A 101 10.73 -5.36 -3.23
C THR A 101 10.03 -4.97 -4.52
N LYS A 102 10.77 -4.61 -5.57
CA LYS A 102 10.20 -4.20 -6.86
C LYS A 102 9.40 -5.33 -7.52
N ASP A 103 9.93 -6.55 -7.49
CA ASP A 103 9.27 -7.71 -8.08
C ASP A 103 7.99 -8.08 -7.33
N ASN A 104 8.01 -8.01 -5.99
CA ASN A 104 6.82 -8.25 -5.19
C ASN A 104 5.76 -7.16 -5.35
N ILE A 105 6.17 -5.88 -5.43
CA ILE A 105 5.25 -4.78 -5.77
C ILE A 105 4.52 -5.09 -7.08
N LYS A 106 5.25 -5.49 -8.12
CA LYS A 106 4.64 -5.84 -9.41
C LYS A 106 3.63 -6.99 -9.26
N LYS A 107 4.03 -8.09 -8.62
CA LYS A 107 3.16 -9.26 -8.44
C LYS A 107 1.90 -8.94 -7.62
N MET A 108 2.06 -8.28 -6.48
CA MET A 108 0.94 -7.87 -5.64
C MET A 108 0.01 -6.92 -6.40
N LYS A 109 0.55 -5.98 -7.17
CA LYS A 109 -0.24 -5.08 -8.01
C LYS A 109 -1.06 -5.86 -9.03
N ASP A 110 -0.44 -6.79 -9.75
CA ASP A 110 -1.13 -7.65 -10.73
C ASP A 110 -2.27 -8.43 -10.05
N THR A 111 -2.05 -8.96 -8.84
CA THR A 111 -3.09 -9.61 -8.03
C THR A 111 -4.21 -8.65 -7.64
N LEU A 112 -3.91 -7.45 -7.11
CA LEU A 112 -4.92 -6.46 -6.73
C LEU A 112 -5.73 -5.93 -7.94
N LEU A 113 -5.09 -5.76 -9.10
CA LEU A 113 -5.75 -5.40 -10.35
C LEU A 113 -6.76 -6.47 -10.75
N SER A 114 -6.39 -7.75 -10.64
CA SER A 114 -7.28 -8.87 -10.96
C SER A 114 -8.47 -9.02 -10.00
N MET A 115 -8.38 -8.47 -8.79
CA MET A 115 -9.50 -8.39 -7.86
C MET A 115 -10.53 -7.32 -8.24
N GLY A 116 -10.21 -6.41 -9.15
CA GLY A 116 -11.13 -5.37 -9.62
C GLY A 116 -11.47 -4.30 -8.58
N ILE A 117 -10.59 -4.05 -7.60
CA ILE A 117 -10.76 -3.01 -6.60
C ILE A 117 -10.65 -1.61 -7.25
N SER A 118 -11.48 -0.67 -6.80
CA SER A 118 -11.64 0.67 -7.37
C SER A 118 -10.55 1.67 -6.96
N TYR A 119 -9.28 1.30 -7.09
CA TYR A 119 -8.16 2.19 -6.78
C TYR A 119 -7.82 3.16 -7.92
N ASP A 120 -7.43 4.40 -7.58
CA ASP A 120 -6.77 5.34 -8.49
C ASP A 120 -5.26 5.04 -8.56
N TRP A 121 -4.88 4.11 -9.45
CA TRP A 121 -3.48 3.70 -9.62
C TRP A 121 -2.54 4.80 -10.12
N ARG A 122 -3.02 5.97 -10.55
CA ARG A 122 -2.15 7.12 -10.84
C ARG A 122 -1.54 7.73 -9.57
N ARG A 123 -2.12 7.42 -8.41
CA ARG A 123 -1.69 7.90 -7.09
C ARG A 123 -0.87 6.87 -6.32
N GLU A 124 -0.39 5.85 -7.02
CA GLU A 124 0.48 4.83 -6.46
C GLU A 124 1.77 5.44 -5.91
N ILE A 125 2.11 5.06 -4.67
CA ILE A 125 3.36 5.46 -4.02
C ILE A 125 4.12 4.23 -3.56
N SER A 126 5.44 4.36 -3.42
CA SER A 126 6.29 3.36 -2.79
C SER A 126 7.20 4.07 -1.80
N ALA A 127 7.18 3.65 -0.54
CA ALA A 127 7.98 4.29 0.52
C ALA A 127 9.48 4.29 0.23
N CYS A 128 9.98 3.27 -0.49
CA CYS A 128 11.38 3.13 -0.90
C CYS A 128 11.80 3.99 -2.11
N SER A 129 10.88 4.70 -2.76
CA SER A 129 11.21 5.57 -3.89
C SER A 129 11.85 6.89 -3.41
N PRO A 130 12.94 7.37 -4.06
CA PRO A 130 13.55 8.67 -3.76
C PRO A 130 12.59 9.85 -3.86
N GLU A 131 11.63 9.79 -4.78
CA GLU A 131 10.59 10.80 -4.96
C GLU A 131 9.66 10.88 -3.74
N TYR A 132 9.53 9.79 -2.99
CA TYR A 132 8.76 9.72 -1.76
C TYR A 132 9.62 10.03 -0.52
N TYR A 133 10.68 9.26 -0.26
CA TYR A 133 11.41 9.35 1.01
C TYR A 133 12.18 10.67 1.19
N LYS A 134 12.42 11.45 0.12
CA LYS A 134 12.96 12.81 0.24
C LYS A 134 12.09 13.68 1.17
N TRP A 135 10.77 13.45 1.18
CA TRP A 135 9.87 14.16 2.08
C TRP A 135 9.97 13.64 3.51
N THR A 136 10.18 12.33 3.70
CA THR A 136 10.48 11.75 5.02
C THR A 136 11.75 12.36 5.62
N GLN A 137 12.82 12.44 4.82
CA GLN A 137 14.07 13.10 5.22
C GLN A 137 13.85 14.59 5.53
N TRP A 138 13.11 15.30 4.67
CA TRP A 138 12.80 16.71 4.88
C TRP A 138 12.01 16.95 6.17
N MET A 139 11.00 16.13 6.46
CA MET A 139 10.20 16.20 7.69
C MET A 139 11.09 15.96 8.92
N PHE A 140 11.95 14.94 8.90
CA PHE A 140 12.92 14.70 9.98
C PHE A 140 13.81 15.93 10.23
N LEU A 141 14.30 16.57 9.17
CA LEU A 141 15.09 17.80 9.30
C LEU A 141 14.28 18.96 9.90
N GLN A 142 12.98 19.06 9.61
CA GLN A 142 12.13 20.07 10.27
C GLN A 142 12.00 19.77 11.76
N LEU A 143 11.74 18.52 12.14
CA LEU A 143 11.68 18.11 13.55
C LEU A 143 12.99 18.40 14.28
N TYR A 144 14.13 18.10 13.64
CA TYR A 144 15.45 18.37 14.19
C TYR A 144 15.69 19.87 14.44
N LYS A 145 15.36 20.72 13.45
CA LYS A 145 15.50 22.19 13.56
C LYS A 145 14.64 22.80 14.67
N HIS A 146 13.50 22.19 14.98
CA HIS A 146 12.61 22.65 16.06
C HIS A 146 12.89 21.96 17.40
N GLY A 147 14.00 21.23 17.54
CA GLY A 147 14.38 20.55 18.78
C GLY A 147 13.53 19.33 19.13
N LEU A 148 12.66 18.87 18.21
CA LEU A 148 11.79 17.69 18.38
C LEU A 148 12.48 16.38 17.97
N ALA A 149 13.61 16.45 17.28
CA ALA A 149 14.51 15.33 17.07
C ALA A 149 15.92 15.72 17.52
N TYR A 150 16.55 14.91 18.34
CA TYR A 150 17.89 15.17 18.88
C TYR A 150 18.62 13.86 19.20
N LYS A 151 19.95 13.93 19.32
CA LYS A 151 20.78 12.76 19.66
C LYS A 151 21.01 12.71 21.17
N LYS A 152 20.66 11.58 21.80
CA LYS A 152 20.93 11.29 23.23
C LYS A 152 21.29 9.82 23.37
N LYS A 153 22.05 9.47 24.41
CA LYS A 153 22.23 8.07 24.80
C LYS A 153 20.90 7.53 25.37
N ALA A 154 20.51 6.34 24.92
CA ALA A 154 19.35 5.61 25.41
C ALA A 154 19.70 4.13 25.51
N VAL A 155 19.04 3.41 26.42
CA VAL A 155 19.07 1.94 26.43
C VAL A 155 18.23 1.45 25.27
N VAL A 156 18.69 0.39 24.62
CA VAL A 156 18.07 -0.16 23.41
C VAL A 156 17.82 -1.64 23.56
N ASN A 157 16.77 -2.15 22.91
CA ASN A 157 16.55 -3.59 22.81
C ASN A 157 17.39 -4.12 21.66
N TRP A 158 18.47 -4.84 21.96
CA TRP A 158 19.33 -5.45 20.95
C TRP A 158 18.82 -6.85 20.60
N CYS A 159 18.50 -7.11 19.33
CA CYS A 159 18.19 -8.45 18.84
C CYS A 159 19.45 -9.11 18.28
N PRO A 160 20.04 -10.14 18.93
CA PRO A 160 21.27 -10.77 18.45
C PRO A 160 21.11 -11.48 17.11
N SER A 161 19.97 -12.13 16.87
CA SER A 161 19.69 -12.85 15.62
C SER A 161 19.42 -11.91 14.45
N CYS A 162 18.81 -10.75 14.71
CA CYS A 162 18.54 -9.71 13.72
C CYS A 162 19.76 -8.81 13.47
N ALA A 163 20.74 -8.83 14.37
CA ALA A 163 21.88 -7.91 14.42
C ALA A 163 21.47 -6.43 14.33
N THR A 164 20.35 -6.05 14.96
CA THR A 164 19.84 -4.68 14.95
C THR A 164 19.13 -4.31 16.25
N VAL A 165 18.93 -3.01 16.44
CA VAL A 165 18.12 -2.47 17.53
C VAL A 165 16.64 -2.56 17.14
N LEU A 166 15.81 -3.02 18.07
CA LEU A 166 14.36 -3.04 17.95
C LEU A 166 13.73 -1.96 18.82
N ALA A 167 12.66 -1.34 18.30
CA ALA A 167 11.79 -0.48 19.09
C ALA A 167 11.06 -1.30 20.17
N ASN A 168 10.58 -0.64 21.22
CA ASN A 168 9.84 -1.33 22.30
C ASN A 168 8.60 -2.06 21.76
N GLU A 169 7.94 -1.46 20.78
CA GLU A 169 6.74 -1.99 20.13
C GLU A 169 7.01 -3.24 19.27
N GLN A 170 8.29 -3.55 19.00
CA GLN A 170 8.71 -4.73 18.25
C GLN A 170 9.11 -5.92 19.13
N VAL A 171 9.14 -5.74 20.47
CA VAL A 171 9.50 -6.79 21.43
C VAL A 171 8.24 -7.32 22.10
N VAL A 172 7.95 -8.62 21.92
CA VAL A 172 6.79 -9.29 22.53
C VAL A 172 7.29 -10.36 23.49
N ASN A 173 6.99 -10.19 24.78
CA ASN A 173 7.39 -11.09 25.88
C ASN A 173 8.90 -11.21 26.16
N GLY A 174 9.68 -10.17 25.81
CA GLY A 174 11.12 -10.09 26.09
C GLY A 174 11.97 -11.01 25.24
#